data_AF-A0A931VRG2-F1
#
_entry.id   AF-A0A931VRG2-F1
#
_cell.length_a   1.000
_cell.length_b   1.000
_cell.length_c   1.000
_cell.angle_alpha   90.00
_cell.angle_beta   90.00
_cell.angle_gamma   90.00
#
_symmetry.space_group_name_H-M   'P 1'
#
loop_
_entity.id
_entity.type
_entity.pdbx_description
1 polymer ?
#
loop_
_entity_poly.entity_id
_entity_poly.type
_entity_poly.pdbx_seq_one_letter_code
_entity_poly.pdbx_strand_id
1 'polypeptide(L)'
;MNLIALGLVSFSGILLLAFSLIKRKSPPKFRIIPALTRLYRAIGLSVEDGTRVFIHLGPMSLLTPRGGAPLAGLGMLRHLTERTSLSDRPPIAAAGEASLALLAQDTLEAGYEAAGAGEFYQPLSGRLIGLTPFSSAAGAMSIIRDEDISASILIGHFGPEAALMAEAAERENTFLLGASDDLSSQAALYASAQEVLIGEELYAAGAYLGATASHAASITVQDILRWLIILGLLAGAALKLFGMI
;
A
#
# COMPACT_ATOMS: atom_id res chain seq x y z
N MET A 1 -16.42 18.95 16.90
CA MET A 1 -15.46 18.83 15.78
C MET A 1 -14.75 20.18 15.64
N ASN A 2 -13.42 20.23 15.74
CA ASN A 2 -12.67 21.49 15.76
C ASN A 2 -12.84 22.25 14.42
N LEU A 3 -13.20 23.54 14.46
CA LEU A 3 -13.32 24.41 13.28
C LEU A 3 -12.06 24.39 12.40
N ILE A 4 -10.88 24.29 13.03
CA ILE A 4 -9.58 24.16 12.37
C ILE A 4 -9.50 22.86 11.56
N ALA A 5 -9.94 21.73 12.13
CA ALA A 5 -9.92 20.44 11.45
C ALA A 5 -10.86 20.45 10.24
N LEU A 6 -12.05 21.05 10.39
CA LEU A 6 -13.00 21.18 9.29
C LEU A 6 -12.45 22.07 8.17
N GLY A 7 -11.84 23.21 8.53
CA GLY A 7 -11.18 24.10 7.57
C GLY A 7 -10.05 23.41 6.81
N LEU A 8 -9.22 22.63 7.50
CA LEU A 8 -8.12 21.88 6.87
C LEU A 8 -8.64 20.80 5.90
N VAL A 9 -9.68 20.06 6.30
CA VAL A 9 -10.31 19.04 5.45
C VAL A 9 -10.94 19.67 4.21
N SER A 10 -11.70 20.76 4.37
CA SER A 10 -12.28 21.49 3.24
C SER A 10 -11.21 22.06 2.30
N PHE A 11 -10.15 22.65 2.85
CA PHE A 11 -9.04 23.16 2.06
C PHE A 11 -8.34 22.05 1.27
N SER A 12 -8.05 20.92 1.92
CA SER A 12 -7.45 19.75 1.28
C SER A 12 -8.34 19.21 0.17
N GLY A 13 -9.65 19.11 0.39
CA GLY A 13 -10.63 18.69 -0.61
C GLY A 13 -10.69 19.62 -1.82
N ILE A 14 -10.67 20.94 -1.60
CA ILE A 14 -10.65 21.94 -2.68
C ILE A 14 -9.37 21.81 -3.50
N LEU A 15 -8.20 21.71 -2.85
CA LEU A 15 -6.92 21.51 -3.55
C LEU A 15 -6.93 20.21 -4.37
N LEU A 16 -7.42 19.10 -3.80
CA LEU A 16 -7.52 17.82 -4.50
C LEU A 16 -8.37 17.93 -5.76
N LEU A 17 -9.53 18.56 -5.66
CA LEU A 17 -10.43 18.76 -6.78
C LEU A 17 -9.79 19.65 -7.86
N ALA A 18 -9.22 20.77 -7.47
CA ALA A 18 -8.55 21.70 -8.39
C ALA A 18 -7.39 21.01 -9.13
N PHE A 19 -6.49 20.34 -8.41
CA PHE A 19 -5.34 19.68 -9.03
C PHE A 19 -5.75 18.46 -9.86
N SER A 20 -6.79 17.71 -9.47
CA SER A 20 -7.31 16.60 -10.27
C SER A 20 -7.83 17.08 -11.64
N LEU A 21 -8.52 18.22 -11.67
CA LEU A 21 -9.00 18.85 -12.91
C LEU A 21 -7.86 19.38 -13.77
N ILE A 22 -6.83 19.99 -13.17
CA ILE A 22 -5.66 20.52 -13.88
C ILE A 22 -4.83 19.38 -14.46
N LYS A 23 -4.53 18.35 -13.64
CA LYS A 23 -3.68 17.22 -14.02
C LYS A 23 -4.33 16.23 -14.99
N ARG A 24 -5.64 16.32 -15.22
CA ARG A 24 -6.29 15.60 -16.33
C ARG A 24 -5.67 15.92 -17.70
N LYS A 25 -5.09 17.12 -17.87
CA LYS A 25 -4.55 17.59 -19.15
C LYS A 25 -3.04 17.40 -19.30
N SER A 26 -2.34 16.88 -18.30
CA SER A 26 -0.89 16.70 -18.36
C SER A 26 -0.45 15.45 -17.62
N PRO A 27 0.32 14.54 -18.25
CA PRO A 27 0.79 13.35 -17.57
C PRO A 27 1.70 13.75 -16.41
N PRO A 28 1.46 13.24 -15.20
CA PRO A 28 2.32 13.52 -14.06
C PRO A 28 3.71 12.93 -14.28
N LYS A 29 4.75 13.72 -14.03
CA LYS A 29 6.13 13.23 -13.98
C LYS A 29 6.45 12.87 -12.53
N PHE A 30 6.59 11.58 -12.28
CA PHE A 30 6.94 11.06 -10.96
C PHE A 30 8.45 10.78 -10.86
N ARG A 31 9.03 10.89 -9.66
CA ARG A 31 10.41 10.46 -9.41
C ARG A 31 10.49 8.95 -9.50
N ILE A 32 11.59 8.36 -9.95
CA ILE A 32 11.69 6.89 -9.97
C ILE A 32 11.83 6.40 -8.51
N ILE A 33 11.01 5.41 -8.13
CA ILE A 33 11.13 4.68 -6.86
C ILE A 33 11.73 3.29 -7.19
N PRO A 34 13.01 3.04 -6.87
CA PRO A 34 13.69 1.79 -7.26
C PRO A 34 12.98 0.52 -6.80
N ALA A 35 12.40 0.55 -5.59
CA ALA A 35 11.63 -0.56 -5.02
C ALA A 35 10.43 -0.93 -5.90
N LEU A 36 9.71 0.05 -6.46
CA LEU A 36 8.58 -0.21 -7.36
C LEU A 36 9.05 -0.74 -8.72
N THR A 37 10.18 -0.26 -9.24
CA THR A 37 10.76 -0.81 -10.49
C THR A 37 11.14 -2.28 -10.31
N ARG A 38 11.74 -2.64 -9.17
CA ARG A 38 12.08 -4.03 -8.85
C ARG A 38 10.87 -4.90 -8.61
N LEU A 39 9.84 -4.36 -7.94
CA LEU A 39 8.55 -5.01 -7.82
C LEU A 39 7.94 -5.35 -9.18
N TYR A 40 7.89 -4.40 -10.12
CA TYR A 40 7.37 -4.66 -11.48
C TYR A 40 8.09 -5.81 -12.16
N ARG A 41 9.42 -5.86 -12.02
CA ARG A 41 10.22 -6.96 -12.55
C ARG A 41 9.87 -8.28 -11.87
N ALA A 42 9.74 -8.31 -10.54
CA ALA A 42 9.36 -9.51 -9.79
C ALA A 42 7.97 -10.03 -10.17
N ILE A 43 7.00 -9.14 -10.39
CA ILE A 43 5.66 -9.52 -10.86
C ILE A 43 5.73 -10.07 -12.29
N GLY A 44 6.48 -9.42 -13.18
CA GLY A 44 6.67 -9.92 -14.54
C GLY A 44 7.25 -11.34 -14.56
N LEU A 45 8.30 -11.57 -13.75
CA LEU A 45 8.89 -12.90 -13.56
C LEU A 45 7.88 -13.89 -12.98
N SER A 46 7.08 -13.50 -11.99
CA SER A 46 6.02 -14.37 -11.45
C SER A 46 5.01 -14.81 -12.51
N VAL A 47 4.64 -13.91 -13.42
CA VAL A 47 3.73 -14.23 -14.52
C VAL A 47 4.41 -15.13 -15.55
N GLU A 48 5.68 -14.86 -15.90
CA GLU A 48 6.47 -15.66 -16.84
C GLU A 48 6.75 -17.08 -16.32
N ASP A 49 7.00 -17.23 -15.01
CA ASP A 49 7.31 -18.51 -14.35
C ASP A 49 6.04 -19.31 -13.99
N GLY A 50 4.85 -18.75 -14.18
CA GLY A 50 3.57 -19.39 -13.81
C GLY A 50 3.38 -19.55 -12.30
N THR A 51 4.02 -18.69 -11.50
CA THR A 51 3.93 -18.63 -10.05
C THR A 51 3.02 -17.48 -9.60
N ARG A 52 2.83 -17.33 -8.30
CA ARG A 52 1.81 -16.45 -7.73
C ARG A 52 2.40 -15.23 -7.02
N VAL A 53 1.65 -14.13 -7.08
CA VAL A 53 1.86 -12.93 -6.26
C VAL A 53 0.96 -12.98 -5.02
N PHE A 54 1.54 -12.76 -3.84
CA PHE A 54 0.84 -12.66 -2.57
C PHE A 54 0.88 -11.23 -2.03
N ILE A 55 -0.28 -10.70 -1.62
CA ILE A 55 -0.40 -9.37 -1.03
C ILE A 55 -1.04 -9.48 0.36
N HIS A 56 -0.37 -8.95 1.38
CA HIS A 56 -0.90 -8.86 2.73
C HIS A 56 -1.16 -7.41 3.11
N LEU A 57 -2.40 -7.09 3.49
CA LEU A 57 -2.86 -5.73 3.79
C LEU A 57 -2.69 -5.33 5.27
N GLY A 58 -2.25 -6.28 6.09
CA GLY A 58 -2.03 -6.11 7.53
C GLY A 58 -3.24 -6.46 8.40
N PRO A 59 -3.02 -6.56 9.72
CA PRO A 59 -4.04 -6.94 10.71
C PRO A 59 -4.89 -5.79 11.25
N MET A 60 -4.62 -4.53 10.86
CA MET A 60 -5.26 -3.36 11.47
C MET A 60 -6.60 -3.01 10.83
N SER A 61 -7.58 -2.61 11.65
CA SER A 61 -8.87 -2.11 11.18
C SER A 61 -8.74 -0.74 10.52
N LEU A 62 -9.56 -0.54 9.47
CA LEU A 62 -9.71 0.74 8.76
C LEU A 62 -10.35 1.84 9.61
N LEU A 63 -11.03 1.48 10.70
CA LEU A 63 -11.69 2.43 11.60
C LEU A 63 -10.73 3.10 12.59
N THR A 64 -9.43 2.79 12.49
CA THR A 64 -8.38 3.38 13.32
C THR A 64 -7.70 4.54 12.59
N PRO A 65 -7.00 5.44 13.31
CA PRO A 65 -6.17 6.48 12.69
C PRO A 65 -5.08 5.94 11.74
N ARG A 66 -4.77 4.63 11.81
CA ARG A 66 -3.79 3.92 10.98
C ARG A 66 -4.41 3.23 9.75
N GLY A 67 -5.71 3.44 9.52
CA GLY A 67 -6.44 2.85 8.38
C GLY A 67 -5.97 3.35 7.00
N GLY A 68 -5.18 4.42 6.93
CA GLY A 68 -4.66 4.94 5.66
C GLY A 68 -3.71 3.98 4.94
N ALA A 69 -2.88 3.22 5.69
CA ALA A 69 -1.86 2.38 5.06
C ALA A 69 -2.48 1.15 4.35
N PRO A 70 -3.41 0.40 4.98
CA PRO A 70 -4.13 -0.68 4.29
C PRO A 70 -4.94 -0.20 3.07
N LEU A 71 -5.51 1.02 3.11
CA LEU A 71 -6.22 1.60 1.95
C LEU A 71 -5.29 1.84 0.76
N ALA A 72 -4.07 2.29 1.00
CA ALA A 72 -3.06 2.40 -0.06
C ALA A 72 -2.71 1.02 -0.63
N GLY A 73 -2.65 -0.01 0.24
CA GLY A 73 -2.52 -1.41 -0.13
C GLY A 73 -3.62 -1.91 -1.06
N LEU A 74 -4.89 -1.55 -0.80
CA LEU A 74 -6.00 -1.88 -1.71
C LEU A 74 -5.84 -1.21 -3.09
N GLY A 75 -5.38 0.04 -3.12
CA GLY A 75 -5.09 0.74 -4.38
C GLY A 75 -4.03 0.01 -5.22
N MET A 76 -3.00 -0.52 -4.56
CA MET A 76 -1.97 -1.36 -5.16
C MET A 76 -2.54 -2.71 -5.62
N LEU A 77 -3.30 -3.40 -4.76
CA LEU A 77 -3.94 -4.69 -5.05
C LEU A 77 -4.80 -4.63 -6.32
N ARG A 78 -5.61 -3.59 -6.49
CA ARG A 78 -6.45 -3.42 -7.69
C ARG A 78 -5.62 -3.45 -8.96
N HIS A 79 -4.54 -2.68 -9.01
CA HIS A 79 -3.72 -2.57 -10.21
C HIS A 79 -2.90 -3.84 -10.48
N LEU A 80 -2.41 -4.48 -9.41
CA LEU A 80 -1.73 -5.77 -9.57
C LEU A 80 -2.67 -6.83 -10.11
N THR A 81 -3.88 -6.91 -9.57
CA THR A 81 -4.90 -7.86 -10.01
C THR A 81 -5.28 -7.62 -11.47
N GLU A 82 -5.48 -6.37 -11.87
CA GLU A 82 -5.74 -6.01 -13.28
C GLU A 82 -4.64 -6.51 -14.24
N ARG A 83 -3.38 -6.58 -13.78
CA ARG A 83 -2.23 -7.00 -14.59
C ARG A 83 -1.93 -8.50 -14.54
N THR A 84 -2.31 -9.18 -13.47
CA THR A 84 -1.91 -10.58 -13.21
C THR A 84 -3.08 -11.55 -13.14
N SER A 85 -4.32 -11.10 -13.28
CA SER A 85 -5.54 -11.94 -13.22
C SER A 85 -5.58 -13.06 -14.27
N LEU A 86 -4.97 -12.84 -15.43
CA LEU A 86 -4.89 -13.80 -16.55
C LEU A 86 -3.60 -14.64 -16.54
N SER A 87 -2.80 -14.58 -15.47
CA SER A 87 -1.64 -15.47 -15.31
C SER A 87 -2.06 -16.89 -14.94
N ASP A 88 -1.16 -17.86 -15.13
CA ASP A 88 -1.41 -19.26 -14.77
C ASP A 88 -1.76 -19.44 -13.29
N ARG A 89 -1.19 -18.58 -12.43
CA ARG A 89 -1.54 -18.49 -11.01
C ARG A 89 -1.90 -17.05 -10.62
N PRO A 90 -3.20 -16.70 -10.67
CA PRO A 90 -3.68 -15.37 -10.29
C PRO A 90 -3.32 -14.99 -8.84
N PRO A 91 -3.29 -13.68 -8.53
CA PRO A 91 -2.82 -13.19 -7.25
C PRO A 91 -3.80 -13.54 -6.12
N ILE A 92 -3.26 -13.64 -4.92
CA ILE A 92 -4.05 -13.80 -3.70
C ILE A 92 -3.78 -12.63 -2.75
N ALA A 93 -4.83 -12.20 -2.06
CA ALA A 93 -4.77 -11.15 -1.07
C ALA A 93 -5.21 -11.67 0.29
N ALA A 94 -4.54 -11.22 1.34
CA ALA A 94 -4.94 -11.51 2.70
C ALA A 94 -5.03 -10.25 3.55
N ALA A 95 -5.85 -10.33 4.59
CA ALA A 95 -5.95 -9.33 5.64
C ALA A 95 -6.06 -10.03 7.00
N GLY A 96 -5.68 -9.32 8.06
CA GLY A 96 -5.87 -9.78 9.44
C GLY A 96 -7.10 -9.17 10.13
N GLU A 97 -8.02 -8.60 9.36
CA GLU A 97 -9.27 -8.02 9.86
C GLU A 97 -10.40 -8.24 8.83
N ALA A 98 -11.63 -8.46 9.31
CA ALA A 98 -12.74 -8.89 8.48
C ALA A 98 -13.22 -7.85 7.47
N SER A 99 -13.35 -6.57 7.86
CA SER A 99 -13.75 -5.50 6.93
C SER A 99 -12.72 -5.28 5.84
N LEU A 100 -11.43 -5.38 6.17
CA LEU A 100 -10.34 -5.30 5.21
C LEU A 100 -10.29 -6.51 4.28
N ALA A 101 -10.59 -7.72 4.77
CA ALA A 101 -10.69 -8.92 3.95
C ALA A 101 -11.84 -8.82 2.92
N LEU A 102 -13.00 -8.28 3.32
CA LEU A 102 -14.12 -8.03 2.40
C LEU A 102 -13.75 -7.00 1.33
N LEU A 103 -13.08 -5.92 1.72
CA LEU A 103 -12.60 -4.93 0.75
C LEU A 103 -11.52 -5.49 -0.17
N ALA A 104 -10.69 -6.41 0.31
CA ALA A 104 -9.72 -7.11 -0.52
C ALA A 104 -10.43 -7.97 -1.59
N GLN A 105 -11.52 -8.67 -1.24
CA GLN A 105 -12.36 -9.41 -2.18
C GLN A 105 -12.98 -8.47 -3.23
N ASP A 106 -13.64 -7.40 -2.81
CA ASP A 106 -14.22 -6.40 -3.71
C ASP A 106 -13.16 -5.77 -4.65
N THR A 107 -11.97 -5.50 -4.12
CA THR A 107 -10.86 -4.93 -4.88
C THR A 107 -10.27 -5.93 -5.89
N LEU A 108 -10.18 -7.21 -5.52
CA LEU A 108 -9.80 -8.28 -6.42
C LEU A 108 -10.81 -8.39 -7.56
N GLU A 109 -12.11 -8.51 -7.24
CA GLU A 109 -13.19 -8.59 -8.21
C GLU A 109 -13.15 -7.42 -9.20
N ALA A 110 -13.04 -6.19 -8.69
CA ALA A 110 -12.90 -5.00 -9.53
C ALA A 110 -11.65 -5.04 -10.43
N GLY A 111 -10.55 -5.65 -9.97
CA GLY A 111 -9.34 -5.86 -10.77
C GLY A 111 -9.54 -6.89 -11.89
N TYR A 112 -10.23 -7.99 -11.61
CA TYR A 112 -10.62 -8.99 -12.62
C TYR A 112 -11.56 -8.39 -13.68
N GLU A 113 -12.57 -7.63 -13.25
CA GLU A 113 -13.49 -6.92 -14.15
C GLU A 113 -12.75 -5.92 -15.04
N ALA A 114 -11.82 -5.14 -14.48
CA ALA A 114 -10.99 -4.21 -15.25
C ALA A 114 -10.10 -4.91 -16.29
N ALA A 115 -9.68 -6.15 -16.02
CA ALA A 115 -8.92 -6.99 -16.94
C ALA A 115 -9.79 -7.71 -17.98
N GLY A 116 -11.12 -7.60 -17.91
CA GLY A 116 -12.05 -8.39 -18.73
C GLY A 116 -12.05 -9.88 -18.37
N ALA A 117 -11.63 -10.22 -17.15
CA ALA A 117 -11.45 -11.58 -16.65
C ALA A 117 -12.41 -11.92 -15.50
N GLY A 118 -13.52 -11.18 -15.36
CA GLY A 118 -14.49 -11.32 -14.25
C GLY A 118 -14.98 -12.75 -14.02
N GLU A 119 -15.16 -13.53 -15.10
CA GLU A 119 -15.57 -14.94 -15.05
C GLU A 119 -14.56 -15.87 -14.36
N PHE A 120 -13.29 -15.46 -14.23
CA PHE A 120 -12.23 -16.21 -13.54
C PHE A 120 -12.07 -15.80 -12.07
N TYR A 121 -12.81 -14.80 -11.60
CA TYR A 121 -12.72 -14.36 -10.21
C TYR A 121 -13.17 -15.44 -9.24
N GLN A 122 -12.36 -15.66 -8.20
CA GLN A 122 -12.68 -16.57 -7.10
C GLN A 122 -12.70 -15.78 -5.79
N PRO A 123 -13.82 -15.77 -5.04
CA PRO A 123 -13.91 -15.08 -3.76
C PRO A 123 -12.87 -15.55 -2.73
N LEU A 124 -12.42 -16.81 -2.83
CA LEU A 124 -11.39 -17.40 -1.97
C LEU A 124 -9.99 -16.84 -2.24
N SER A 125 -9.79 -16.02 -3.27
CA SER A 125 -8.54 -15.29 -3.49
C SER A 125 -8.32 -14.15 -2.49
N GLY A 126 -9.39 -13.64 -1.86
CA GLY A 126 -9.32 -12.66 -0.76
C GLY A 126 -9.61 -13.32 0.59
N ARG A 127 -8.64 -13.32 1.51
CA ARG A 127 -8.68 -14.18 2.71
C ARG A 127 -8.50 -13.42 4.02
N LEU A 128 -9.22 -13.87 5.04
CA LEU A 128 -8.95 -13.53 6.44
C LEU A 128 -8.04 -14.61 7.04
N ILE A 129 -6.81 -14.26 7.40
CA ILE A 129 -5.78 -15.25 7.76
C ILE A 129 -5.37 -15.24 9.24
N GLY A 130 -5.97 -14.36 10.05
CA GLY A 130 -5.79 -14.32 11.49
C GLY A 130 -6.16 -12.95 12.06
N LEU A 131 -6.87 -12.93 13.20
CA LEU A 131 -7.42 -11.69 13.79
C LEU A 131 -6.46 -10.97 14.73
N THR A 132 -5.27 -11.54 14.97
CA THR A 132 -4.21 -10.94 15.78
C THR A 132 -2.94 -10.79 14.93
N PRO A 133 -2.03 -9.86 15.27
CA PRO A 133 -0.81 -9.68 14.50
C PRO A 133 -0.03 -10.98 14.24
N PHE A 134 0.24 -11.76 15.29
CA PHE A 134 1.00 -13.01 15.15
C PHE A 134 0.20 -14.15 14.50
N SER A 135 -1.12 -14.22 14.67
CA SER A 135 -1.93 -15.23 13.95
C SER A 135 -2.00 -14.92 12.46
N SER A 136 -2.16 -13.64 12.12
CA SER A 136 -2.11 -13.13 10.75
C SER A 136 -0.75 -13.41 10.10
N ALA A 137 0.35 -13.18 10.82
CA ALA A 137 1.69 -13.57 10.35
C ALA A 137 1.83 -15.09 10.14
N ALA A 138 1.33 -15.92 11.06
CA ALA A 138 1.37 -17.37 10.89
C ALA A 138 0.59 -17.85 9.65
N GLY A 139 -0.60 -17.29 9.41
CA GLY A 139 -1.37 -17.54 8.19
C GLY A 139 -0.61 -17.11 6.93
N ALA A 140 0.02 -15.93 6.94
CA ALA A 140 0.78 -15.41 5.81
C ALA A 140 2.00 -16.28 5.51
N MET A 141 2.74 -16.71 6.53
CA MET A 141 3.89 -17.63 6.36
C MET A 141 3.46 -18.97 5.74
N SER A 142 2.26 -19.45 6.08
CA SER A 142 1.75 -20.70 5.52
C SER A 142 1.41 -20.55 4.05
N ILE A 143 0.81 -19.41 3.67
CA ILE A 143 0.55 -19.06 2.26
C ILE A 143 1.86 -18.92 1.47
N ILE A 144 2.86 -18.21 2.01
CA ILE A 144 4.16 -17.99 1.34
C ILE A 144 4.81 -19.34 0.99
N ARG A 145 4.75 -20.32 1.90
CA ARG A 145 5.36 -21.63 1.71
C ARG A 145 4.55 -22.57 0.82
N ASP A 146 3.22 -22.58 0.97
CA ASP A 146 2.41 -23.70 0.46
C ASP A 146 1.72 -23.38 -0.89
N GLU A 147 1.82 -22.16 -1.43
CA GLU A 147 1.02 -21.71 -2.60
C GLU A 147 1.82 -21.18 -3.80
N ASP A 148 3.06 -21.66 -3.99
CA ASP A 148 3.92 -21.31 -5.13
C ASP A 148 4.09 -19.79 -5.31
N ILE A 149 4.34 -19.09 -4.21
CA ILE A 149 4.58 -17.64 -4.21
C ILE A 149 5.99 -17.36 -4.70
N SER A 150 6.17 -16.43 -5.63
CA SER A 150 7.51 -15.90 -5.99
C SER A 150 7.67 -14.41 -5.70
N ALA A 151 6.56 -13.70 -5.46
CA ALA A 151 6.56 -12.31 -5.03
C ALA A 151 5.54 -12.09 -3.91
N SER A 152 6.03 -11.62 -2.77
CA SER A 152 5.28 -11.25 -1.58
C SER A 152 5.31 -9.73 -1.39
N ILE A 153 4.16 -9.14 -1.07
CA ILE A 153 4.02 -7.72 -0.76
C ILE A 153 3.34 -7.59 0.60
N LEU A 154 4.03 -6.98 1.55
CA LEU A 154 3.46 -6.62 2.85
C LEU A 154 3.20 -5.11 2.83
N ILE A 155 1.95 -4.70 2.62
CA ILE A 155 1.57 -3.28 2.53
C ILE A 155 0.43 -2.93 3.47
N GLY A 156 0.71 -2.18 4.53
CA GLY A 156 -0.29 -1.85 5.53
C GLY A 156 0.29 -1.56 6.91
N HIS A 157 -0.55 -1.58 7.92
CA HIS A 157 -0.10 -1.36 9.29
C HIS A 157 0.30 -2.69 9.95
N PHE A 158 1.60 -2.87 10.17
CA PHE A 158 2.17 -4.07 10.78
C PHE A 158 2.96 -3.69 12.03
N GLY A 159 3.07 -4.61 12.98
CA GLY A 159 4.03 -4.55 14.07
C GLY A 159 5.30 -5.34 13.79
N PRO A 160 6.03 -5.74 14.85
CA PRO A 160 7.25 -6.54 14.76
C PRO A 160 7.06 -7.92 14.10
N GLU A 161 5.84 -8.44 14.06
CA GLU A 161 5.51 -9.71 13.39
C GLU A 161 5.84 -9.70 11.89
N ALA A 162 5.98 -8.52 11.27
CA ALA A 162 6.44 -8.39 9.90
C ALA A 162 7.80 -9.06 9.66
N ALA A 163 8.68 -9.11 10.68
CA ALA A 163 9.97 -9.79 10.60
C ALA A 163 9.82 -11.30 10.35
N LEU A 164 8.76 -11.93 10.90
CA LEU A 164 8.52 -13.37 10.72
C LEU A 164 8.11 -13.66 9.28
N MET A 165 7.25 -12.82 8.71
CA MET A 165 6.86 -12.93 7.30
C MET A 165 8.04 -12.65 6.37
N ALA A 166 8.94 -11.73 6.75
CA ALA A 166 10.14 -11.46 5.98
C ALA A 166 11.12 -12.63 5.97
N GLU A 167 11.29 -13.27 7.11
CA GLU A 167 12.13 -14.46 7.25
C GLU A 167 11.54 -15.65 6.48
N ALA A 168 10.23 -15.84 6.51
CA ALA A 168 9.57 -16.87 5.69
C ALA A 168 9.74 -16.61 4.19
N ALA A 169 9.63 -15.35 3.75
CA ALA A 169 9.87 -14.98 2.36
C ALA A 169 11.31 -15.26 1.91
N GLU A 170 12.28 -15.02 2.80
CA GLU A 170 13.70 -15.31 2.55
C GLU A 170 13.98 -16.82 2.46
N ARG A 171 13.42 -17.63 3.39
CA ARG A 171 13.52 -19.09 3.35
C ARG A 171 13.04 -19.70 2.04
N GLU A 172 11.92 -19.19 1.54
CA GLU A 172 11.31 -19.66 0.28
C GLU A 172 11.92 -18.98 -0.96
N ASN A 173 12.96 -18.15 -0.80
CA ASN A 173 13.62 -17.39 -1.88
C ASN A 173 12.64 -16.53 -2.71
N THR A 174 11.61 -16.00 -2.07
CA THR A 174 10.61 -15.15 -2.72
C THR A 174 11.03 -13.68 -2.63
N PHE A 175 10.72 -12.91 -3.68
CA PHE A 175 10.88 -11.46 -3.63
C PHE A 175 9.91 -10.88 -2.59
N LEU A 176 10.40 -10.06 -1.67
CA LEU A 176 9.59 -9.35 -0.69
C LEU A 176 9.72 -7.83 -0.84
N LEU A 177 8.56 -7.19 -1.02
CA LEU A 177 8.40 -5.75 -0.82
C LEU A 177 7.69 -5.48 0.52
N GLY A 178 8.37 -4.75 1.41
CA GLY A 178 7.81 -4.28 2.66
C GLY A 178 7.34 -2.82 2.59
N ALA A 179 6.17 -2.52 3.13
CA ALA A 179 5.64 -1.17 3.24
C ALA A 179 4.75 -1.07 4.47
N SER A 180 5.23 -0.41 5.53
CA SER A 180 4.43 -0.14 6.71
C SER A 180 4.51 1.30 7.16
N ASP A 181 3.48 1.79 7.85
CA ASP A 181 3.45 3.08 8.54
C ASP A 181 3.90 2.99 10.02
N ASP A 182 4.11 1.77 10.54
CA ASP A 182 4.71 1.57 11.87
C ASP A 182 6.24 1.59 11.82
N LEU A 183 6.86 2.31 12.76
CA LEU A 183 8.32 2.42 12.82
C LEU A 183 9.01 1.09 13.16
N SER A 184 8.39 0.25 13.99
CA SER A 184 8.97 -1.04 14.38
C SER A 184 8.99 -2.00 13.20
N SER A 185 7.88 -2.04 12.45
CA SER A 185 7.79 -2.84 11.22
C SER A 185 8.70 -2.29 10.13
N GLN A 186 8.75 -0.97 9.92
CA GLN A 186 9.68 -0.37 8.96
C GLN A 186 11.13 -0.75 9.27
N ALA A 187 11.56 -0.67 10.53
CA ALA A 187 12.91 -1.06 10.92
C ALA A 187 13.18 -2.55 10.65
N ALA A 188 12.22 -3.43 11.01
CA ALA A 188 12.34 -4.86 10.76
C ALA A 188 12.43 -5.18 9.26
N LEU A 189 11.52 -4.63 8.45
CA LEU A 189 11.46 -4.84 7.00
C LEU A 189 12.67 -4.22 6.29
N TYR A 190 13.15 -3.06 6.74
CA TYR A 190 14.36 -2.45 6.18
C TYR A 190 15.60 -3.36 6.33
N ALA A 191 15.66 -4.15 7.40
CA ALA A 191 16.76 -5.08 7.63
C ALA A 191 16.58 -6.45 6.96
N SER A 192 15.36 -6.84 6.58
CA SER A 192 15.05 -8.24 6.21
C SER A 192 14.34 -8.41 4.86
N ALA A 193 13.65 -7.40 4.34
CA ALA A 193 13.05 -7.44 3.01
C ALA A 193 14.06 -7.05 1.93
N GLN A 194 13.89 -7.58 0.70
CA GLN A 194 14.73 -7.18 -0.42
C GLN A 194 14.45 -5.73 -0.82
N GLU A 195 13.20 -5.30 -0.77
CA GLU A 195 12.79 -3.93 -1.09
C GLU A 195 11.83 -3.36 -0.05
N VAL A 196 11.92 -2.05 0.19
CA VAL A 196 11.05 -1.36 1.15
C VAL A 196 10.56 -0.02 0.59
N LEU A 197 9.28 0.29 0.82
CA LEU A 197 8.72 1.63 0.64
C LEU A 197 8.76 2.37 1.98
N ILE A 198 9.38 3.55 2.00
CA ILE A 198 9.56 4.33 3.24
C ILE A 198 8.64 5.54 3.25
N GLY A 199 7.93 5.74 4.37
CA GLY A 199 7.12 6.92 4.63
C GLY A 199 6.04 7.15 3.58
N GLU A 200 6.17 8.22 2.80
CA GLU A 200 5.16 8.61 1.79
C GLU A 200 5.05 7.63 0.62
N GLU A 201 6.11 6.84 0.35
CA GLU A 201 6.15 5.94 -0.80
C GLU A 201 5.08 4.86 -0.71
N LEU A 202 4.71 4.45 0.51
CA LEU A 202 3.59 3.55 0.78
C LEU A 202 2.28 4.10 0.20
N TYR A 203 1.98 5.37 0.48
CA TYR A 203 0.74 6.02 0.03
C TYR A 203 0.78 6.36 -1.46
N ALA A 204 1.97 6.41 -2.05
CA ALA A 204 2.16 6.61 -3.46
C ALA A 204 2.08 5.31 -4.28
N ALA A 205 2.20 4.12 -3.67
CA ALA A 205 2.30 2.84 -4.37
C ALA A 205 1.20 2.64 -5.44
N GLY A 206 -0.07 2.85 -5.09
CA GLY A 206 -1.18 2.74 -6.05
C GLY A 206 -1.11 3.75 -7.20
N ALA A 207 -0.64 4.99 -6.93
CA ALA A 207 -0.47 6.04 -7.93
C ALA A 207 0.61 5.71 -8.97
N TYR A 208 1.69 5.10 -8.48
CA TYR A 208 2.81 4.68 -9.32
C TYR A 208 2.52 3.43 -10.11
N LEU A 209 1.63 2.57 -9.59
CA LEU A 209 1.18 1.36 -10.27
C LEU A 209 0.17 1.67 -11.38
N GLY A 210 -0.85 2.48 -11.10
CA GLY A 210 -1.86 2.90 -12.05
C GLY A 210 -2.16 4.40 -11.93
N ALA A 211 -1.40 5.21 -12.67
CA ALA A 211 -1.48 6.67 -12.57
C ALA A 211 -2.84 7.20 -13.07
N THR A 212 -3.74 7.52 -12.14
CA THR A 212 -4.91 8.37 -12.43
C THR A 212 -4.61 9.82 -12.08
N ALA A 213 -5.32 10.75 -12.73
CA ALA A 213 -5.20 12.19 -12.44
C ALA A 213 -5.48 12.52 -10.96
N SER A 214 -6.37 11.76 -10.30
CA SER A 214 -6.69 11.92 -8.87
C SER A 214 -5.53 11.50 -7.96
N HIS A 215 -4.87 10.38 -8.26
CA HIS A 215 -3.68 9.94 -7.52
C HIS A 215 -2.48 10.89 -7.70
N ALA A 216 -2.32 11.43 -8.91
CA ALA A 216 -1.30 12.45 -9.16
C ALA A 216 -1.57 13.76 -8.42
N ALA A 217 -2.86 14.12 -8.26
CA ALA A 217 -3.27 15.28 -7.51
C ALA A 217 -3.03 15.09 -6.01
N SER A 218 -3.30 13.89 -5.46
CA SER A 218 -3.11 13.64 -4.03
C SER A 218 -1.68 13.81 -3.57
N ILE A 219 -0.70 13.33 -4.34
CA ILE A 219 0.73 13.52 -4.05
C ILE A 219 1.07 15.02 -3.97
N THR A 220 0.63 15.82 -4.95
CA THR A 220 0.90 17.27 -4.94
C THR A 220 0.22 18.01 -3.79
N VAL A 221 -1.01 17.61 -3.43
CA VAL A 221 -1.68 18.19 -2.26
C VAL A 221 -0.94 17.84 -0.98
N GLN A 222 -0.48 16.60 -0.83
CA GLN A 222 0.32 16.17 0.31
C GLN A 222 1.63 16.97 0.42
N ASP A 223 2.32 17.23 -0.71
CA ASP A 223 3.53 18.06 -0.73
C ASP A 223 3.26 19.49 -0.27
N ILE A 224 2.18 20.11 -0.75
CA ILE A 224 1.78 21.47 -0.37
C ILE A 224 1.47 21.54 1.12
N LEU A 225 0.66 20.61 1.63
CA LEU A 225 0.30 20.57 3.05
C LEU A 225 1.53 20.34 3.93
N ARG A 226 2.47 19.50 3.48
CA ARG A 226 3.74 19.28 4.19
C ARG A 226 4.57 20.56 4.28
N TRP A 227 4.74 21.29 3.18
CA TRP A 227 5.45 22.56 3.19
C TRP A 227 4.78 23.59 4.11
N LEU A 228 3.44 23.66 4.12
CA LEU A 228 2.71 24.51 5.05
C LEU A 228 2.98 24.14 6.51
N ILE A 229 3.00 22.85 6.84
CA ILE A 229 3.32 22.37 8.19
C ILE A 229 4.78 22.69 8.55
N ILE A 230 5.73 22.42 7.66
CA ILE A 230 7.15 22.72 7.87
C ILE A 230 7.36 24.21 8.14
N LEU A 231 6.79 25.08 7.30
CA LEU A 231 6.90 26.52 7.48
C LEU A 231 6.22 26.98 8.77
N GLY A 232 5.07 26.41 9.12
CA GLY A 232 4.38 26.68 10.39
C GLY A 232 5.22 26.28 11.61
N LEU A 233 5.86 25.10 11.58
CA LEU A 233 6.74 24.62 12.65
C LEU A 233 7.99 25.50 12.77
N LEU A 234 8.62 25.86 11.65
CA LEU A 234 9.78 26.76 11.64
C LEU A 234 9.44 28.15 12.15
N ALA A 235 8.29 28.71 11.74
CA ALA A 235 7.81 29.98 12.25
C ALA A 235 7.55 29.89 13.76
N GLY A 236 6.85 28.85 14.23
CA GLY A 236 6.61 28.63 15.66
C GLY A 236 7.90 28.49 16.47
N ALA A 237 8.88 27.75 15.94
CA ALA A 237 10.20 27.61 16.57
C ALA A 237 10.95 28.95 16.64
N ALA A 238 10.91 29.75 15.57
CA ALA A 238 11.53 31.08 15.53
C ALA A 238 10.85 32.05 16.51
N LEU A 239 9.51 32.13 16.52
CA LEU A 239 8.75 32.97 17.45
C LEU A 239 9.09 32.63 18.91
N LYS A 240 9.20 31.33 19.23
CA LYS A 240 9.61 30.85 20.55
C LYS A 240 11.06 31.22 20.90
N LEU A 241 11.97 31.12 19.92
CA LEU A 241 13.38 31.49 20.11
C LEU A 241 13.54 32.99 20.41
N PHE A 242 12.73 33.85 19.79
CA PHE A 242 12.72 35.29 20.06
C PHE A 242 11.86 35.70 21.27
N GLY A 243 11.30 34.74 22.02
CA GLY A 243 10.53 34.99 23.23
C GLY A 243 9.18 35.68 23.00
N MET A 244 8.64 35.60 21.78
CA MET A 244 7.33 36.17 21.46
C MET A 244 6.17 35.22 21.79
N ILE A 245 6.48 33.93 22.02
CA ILE A 245 5.60 32.87 22.54
C ILE A 245 6.38 31.93 23.46
#